data_AF-A0ABD5WNW1-F1
#
_entry.id   AF-A0ABD5WNW1-F1
#
_cell.length_a   1.000
_cell.length_b   1.000
_cell.length_c   1.000
_cell.angle_alpha   90.00
_cell.angle_beta   90.00
_cell.angle_gamma   90.00
#
_symmetry.space_group_name_H-M   'P 1'
#
loop_
_entity.id
_entity.type
_entity.pdbx_description
1 polymer ?
#
loop_
_entity_poly.entity_id
_entity_poly.type
_entity_poly.pdbx_seq_one_letter_code
_entity_poly.pdbx_strand_id
1 'polypeptide(L)'
;MTPGLQTETRPVEVGETMVVRGVTNRRPDDNTITVEVIDGPSAADFDSAATDEWSRNGIWSVNLSTEGIEPGTYTLEVDDGDNTDIVQFEVVEEGAGQQDGEQQDETTTTEQPETTETGENETTTTEEGNETTAAGQNETDVGEETTAAAGNQTEQAQAGNTLEIQSEGTPLNYTLSFAGDVEAVSDQTEGTDEVQDGTVTGQVGDGDESDAYEFVGRITDISAEGDLGNATFVLNGEEVEPGDLPDATANNSSMVAPAVPTVPA
;
A
#
# COMPACT_ATOMS: atom_id res chain seq x y z
N MET A 1 -1.17 7.54 2.26
CA MET A 1 -2.21 8.40 2.88
C MET A 1 -2.02 8.36 4.38
N THR A 2 -2.44 9.36 5.15
CA THR A 2 -2.56 9.19 6.60
C THR A 2 -3.80 8.31 6.84
N PRO A 3 -3.69 7.18 7.55
CA PRO A 3 -4.89 6.43 7.97
C PRO A 3 -5.75 7.32 8.88
N GLY A 4 -7.03 6.99 8.98
CA GLY A 4 -7.95 7.71 9.84
C GLY A 4 -9.20 6.88 10.11
N LEU A 5 -9.51 6.68 11.39
CA LEU A 5 -10.75 6.05 11.81
C LEU A 5 -11.96 6.90 11.45
N GLN A 6 -12.81 6.38 10.57
CA GLN A 6 -14.18 6.90 10.41
C GLN A 6 -15.09 6.21 11.44
N THR A 7 -15.06 6.70 12.69
CA THR A 7 -16.09 6.35 13.65
C THR A 7 -17.39 7.07 13.28
N GLU A 8 -18.47 6.30 13.10
CA GLU A 8 -19.80 6.87 12.92
C GLU A 8 -20.24 7.42 14.29
N THR A 9 -20.23 8.73 14.47
CA THR A 9 -20.36 9.42 15.78
C THR A 9 -21.78 9.40 16.36
N ARG A 10 -22.49 8.28 16.24
CA ARG A 10 -23.75 8.03 16.95
C ARG A 10 -23.41 7.56 18.38
N PRO A 11 -24.08 8.10 19.42
CA PRO A 11 -23.97 7.55 20.77
C PRO A 11 -24.35 6.06 20.77
N VAL A 12 -23.64 5.27 21.57
CA VAL A 12 -23.88 3.82 21.72
C VAL A 12 -24.71 3.59 22.97
N GLU A 13 -25.78 2.80 22.90
CA GLU A 13 -26.57 2.50 24.10
C GLU A 13 -25.92 1.40 24.95
N VAL A 14 -25.98 1.52 26.28
CA VAL A 14 -25.52 0.46 27.21
C VAL A 14 -26.20 -0.88 26.88
N GLY A 15 -25.40 -1.92 26.74
CA GLY A 15 -25.86 -3.27 26.37
C GLY A 15 -25.86 -3.55 24.87
N GLU A 16 -25.59 -2.57 24.01
CA GLU A 16 -25.35 -2.80 22.59
C GLU A 16 -23.91 -3.29 22.31
N THR A 17 -23.73 -3.88 21.13
CA THR A 17 -22.40 -4.18 20.56
C THR A 17 -21.97 -3.01 19.68
N MET A 18 -20.93 -2.29 20.10
CA MET A 18 -20.29 -1.26 19.29
C MET A 18 -19.43 -1.94 18.21
N VAL A 19 -19.54 -1.49 16.96
CA VAL A 19 -18.68 -1.93 15.86
C VAL A 19 -17.64 -0.84 15.60
N VAL A 20 -16.38 -1.12 15.91
CA VAL A 20 -15.24 -0.27 15.55
C VAL A 20 -14.74 -0.69 14.18
N ARG A 21 -14.47 0.29 13.30
CA ARG A 21 -14.03 0.06 11.92
C ARG A 21 -12.98 1.09 11.53
N GLY A 22 -12.01 0.68 10.73
CA GLY A 22 -11.01 1.59 10.19
C GLY A 22 -10.43 1.09 8.88
N VAL A 23 -9.38 1.78 8.44
CA VAL A 23 -8.55 1.41 7.29
C VAL A 23 -7.09 1.37 7.70
N THR A 24 -6.34 0.40 7.22
CA THR A 24 -4.88 0.31 7.37
C THR A 24 -4.21 -0.01 6.04
N ASN A 25 -2.93 0.36 5.89
CA ASN A 25 -2.08 -0.12 4.80
C ASN A 25 -1.15 -1.28 5.24
N ARG A 26 -1.39 -1.84 6.44
CA ARG A 26 -0.72 -3.04 6.94
C ARG A 26 -1.30 -4.30 6.30
N ARG A 27 -0.49 -5.36 6.26
CA ARG A 27 -0.92 -6.69 5.77
C ARG A 27 -1.37 -7.56 6.96
N PRO A 28 -2.48 -8.32 6.85
CA PRO A 28 -3.11 -9.04 7.97
C PRO A 28 -2.30 -10.22 8.51
N ASP A 29 -1.48 -10.83 7.65
CA ASP A 29 -0.64 -12.01 7.90
C ASP A 29 0.47 -11.79 8.94
N ASP A 30 1.05 -10.59 8.96
CA ASP A 30 2.19 -10.22 9.80
C ASP A 30 1.87 -9.11 10.84
N ASN A 31 0.62 -8.64 10.91
CA ASN A 31 0.22 -7.53 11.77
C ASN A 31 -1.07 -7.82 12.55
N THR A 32 -1.29 -7.12 13.66
CA THR A 32 -2.50 -7.24 14.47
C THR A 32 -2.92 -5.85 14.92
N ILE A 33 -4.19 -5.51 14.69
CA ILE A 33 -4.78 -4.26 15.15
C ILE A 33 -5.35 -4.50 16.54
N THR A 34 -4.86 -3.76 17.53
CA THR A 34 -5.34 -3.82 18.91
C THR A 34 -6.24 -2.61 19.18
N VAL A 35 -7.32 -2.83 19.93
CA VAL A 35 -8.33 -1.82 20.26
C VAL A 35 -8.64 -1.89 21.75
N GLU A 36 -8.35 -0.83 22.48
CA GLU A 36 -8.56 -0.72 23.93
C GLU A 36 -9.28 0.57 24.31
N VAL A 37 -10.10 0.53 25.37
CA VAL A 37 -10.71 1.73 25.95
C VAL A 37 -9.86 2.19 27.13
N ILE A 38 -9.13 3.29 26.96
CA ILE A 38 -8.04 3.71 27.86
C ILE A 38 -8.47 4.75 28.91
N ASP A 39 -9.59 5.44 28.71
CA ASP A 39 -10.15 6.40 29.68
C ASP A 39 -11.68 6.49 29.59
N GLY A 40 -12.32 6.89 30.68
CA GLY A 40 -13.79 6.99 30.84
C GLY A 40 -14.32 6.40 32.15
N PRO A 41 -15.60 6.63 32.50
CA PRO A 41 -16.18 6.31 33.82
C PRO A 41 -15.91 4.87 34.31
N SER A 42 -16.14 3.90 33.43
CA SER A 42 -15.93 2.46 33.68
C SER A 42 -14.99 1.83 32.63
N ALA A 43 -13.94 2.55 32.21
CA ALA A 43 -13.09 2.13 31.09
C ALA A 43 -12.45 0.74 31.31
N ALA A 44 -12.07 0.44 32.56
CA ALA A 44 -11.48 -0.84 32.96
C ALA A 44 -12.46 -2.04 32.93
N ASP A 45 -13.76 -1.81 32.68
CA ASP A 45 -14.76 -2.87 32.52
C ASP A 45 -14.99 -3.24 31.03
N PHE A 46 -14.34 -2.56 30.08
CA PHE A 46 -14.27 -3.01 28.69
C PHE A 46 -13.25 -4.14 28.51
N ASP A 47 -13.59 -5.14 27.71
CA ASP A 47 -12.62 -6.11 27.18
C ASP A 47 -11.79 -5.46 26.07
N SER A 48 -10.48 -5.71 26.05
CA SER A 48 -9.59 -5.41 24.91
C SER A 48 -9.97 -6.27 23.70
N ALA A 49 -10.08 -5.67 22.52
CA ALA A 49 -10.28 -6.40 21.27
C ALA A 49 -9.01 -6.38 20.41
N ALA A 50 -8.82 -7.41 19.60
CA ALA A 50 -7.77 -7.44 18.58
C ALA A 50 -8.28 -8.17 17.34
N THR A 51 -7.70 -7.87 16.17
CA THR A 51 -7.94 -8.60 14.94
C THR A 51 -6.68 -8.66 14.07
N ASP A 52 -6.50 -9.79 13.42
CA ASP A 52 -5.60 -10.13 12.31
C ASP A 52 -6.42 -10.42 11.02
N GLU A 53 -7.71 -10.08 11.01
CA GLU A 53 -8.65 -10.40 9.92
C GLU A 53 -9.09 -9.14 9.16
N TRP A 54 -8.38 -8.80 8.09
CA TRP A 54 -8.83 -7.84 7.06
C TRP A 54 -8.38 -8.26 5.65
N SER A 55 -9.02 -7.71 4.62
CA SER A 55 -8.60 -7.90 3.22
C SER A 55 -7.58 -6.84 2.81
N ARG A 56 -6.86 -7.01 1.69
CA ARG A 56 -5.84 -6.05 1.21
C ARG A 56 -6.36 -4.63 0.89
N ASN A 57 -7.68 -4.44 0.82
CA ASN A 57 -8.30 -3.11 0.85
C ASN A 57 -8.15 -2.36 2.19
N GLY A 58 -7.52 -2.98 3.19
CA GLY A 58 -7.21 -2.38 4.49
C GLY A 58 -8.38 -2.29 5.46
N ILE A 59 -9.59 -2.70 5.07
CA ILE A 59 -10.81 -2.49 5.86
C ILE A 59 -10.91 -3.56 6.95
N TRP A 60 -10.73 -3.14 8.19
CA TRP A 60 -10.85 -3.98 9.38
C TRP A 60 -12.08 -3.61 10.21
N SER A 61 -12.52 -4.54 11.07
CA SER A 61 -13.56 -4.25 12.05
C SER A 61 -13.49 -5.16 13.28
N VAL A 62 -13.71 -4.60 14.47
CA VAL A 62 -13.88 -5.36 15.71
C VAL A 62 -15.18 -4.99 16.41
N ASN A 63 -15.65 -5.87 17.30
CA ASN A 63 -16.84 -5.67 18.09
C ASN A 63 -16.48 -5.50 19.56
N LEU A 64 -16.99 -4.45 20.21
CA LEU A 64 -16.86 -4.21 21.65
C LEU A 64 -18.23 -4.29 22.32
N SER A 65 -18.31 -5.00 23.45
CA SER A 65 -19.54 -5.05 24.26
C SER A 65 -19.64 -3.80 25.12
N THR A 66 -20.84 -3.24 25.25
CA THR A 66 -21.15 -2.22 26.26
C THR A 66 -22.02 -2.75 27.40
N GLU A 67 -22.14 -4.08 27.54
CA GLU A 67 -22.92 -4.70 28.63
C GLU A 67 -22.32 -4.37 30.01
N GLY A 68 -23.08 -3.66 30.85
CA GLY A 68 -22.65 -3.29 32.20
C GLY A 68 -21.78 -2.04 32.29
N ILE A 69 -21.48 -1.38 31.17
CA ILE A 69 -20.71 -0.13 31.11
C ILE A 69 -21.55 1.05 31.65
N GLU A 70 -20.89 1.99 32.35
CA GLU A 70 -21.56 3.21 32.83
C GLU A 70 -21.74 4.25 31.70
N PRO A 71 -22.85 5.00 31.63
CA PRO A 71 -22.98 6.07 30.63
C PRO A 71 -21.95 7.20 30.82
N GLY A 72 -21.40 7.71 29.72
CA GLY A 72 -20.48 8.84 29.70
C GLY A 72 -19.57 8.87 28.46
N THR A 73 -18.60 9.78 28.47
CA THR A 73 -17.57 9.90 27.42
C THR A 73 -16.39 8.97 27.71
N TYR A 74 -15.95 8.26 26.68
CA TYR A 74 -14.84 7.31 26.71
C TYR A 74 -13.79 7.65 25.66
N THR A 75 -12.54 7.27 25.93
CA THR A 75 -11.42 7.37 24.98
C THR A 75 -11.02 5.97 24.51
N LEU A 76 -11.12 5.74 23.21
CA LEU A 76 -10.68 4.56 22.50
C LEU A 76 -9.26 4.80 21.95
N GLU A 77 -8.38 3.83 22.14
CA GLU A 77 -7.07 3.73 21.52
C GLU A 77 -7.09 2.58 20.50
N VAL A 78 -6.50 2.81 19.33
CA VAL A 78 -6.31 1.81 18.28
C VAL A 78 -4.85 1.81 17.89
N ASP A 79 -4.18 0.67 18.02
CA ASP A 79 -2.76 0.51 17.71
C ASP A 79 -2.56 -0.55 16.63
N ASP A 80 -1.74 -0.23 15.63
CA ASP A 80 -1.41 -1.13 14.52
C ASP A 80 -0.06 -1.85 14.68
N GLY A 81 0.76 -1.45 15.66
CA GLY A 81 2.14 -1.92 15.89
C GLY A 81 3.23 -0.84 15.74
N ASP A 82 3.01 0.22 14.94
CA ASP A 82 3.91 1.40 14.86
C ASP A 82 3.18 2.74 15.04
N ASN A 83 1.87 2.80 14.76
CA ASN A 83 1.03 3.98 14.87
C ASN A 83 -0.12 3.72 15.85
N THR A 84 -0.49 4.78 16.57
CA THR A 84 -1.58 4.77 17.54
C THR A 84 -2.56 5.91 17.22
N ASP A 85 -3.83 5.57 16.98
CA ASP A 85 -4.94 6.50 16.81
C ASP A 85 -5.77 6.59 18.10
N ILE A 86 -6.23 7.79 18.44
CA ILE A 86 -7.04 8.05 19.65
C ILE A 86 -8.34 8.75 19.27
N VAL A 87 -9.48 8.19 19.71
CA VAL A 87 -10.83 8.66 19.38
C VAL A 87 -11.70 8.73 20.63
N GLN A 88 -12.58 9.73 20.75
CA GLN A 88 -13.59 9.77 21.81
C GLN A 88 -14.96 9.31 21.29
N PHE A 89 -15.71 8.62 22.14
CA PHE A 89 -17.10 8.22 21.90
C PHE A 89 -17.97 8.39 23.15
N GLU A 90 -19.29 8.38 22.98
CA GLU A 90 -20.25 8.51 24.07
C GLU A 90 -21.08 7.22 24.21
N VAL A 91 -21.17 6.72 25.44
CA VAL A 91 -22.10 5.66 25.85
C VAL A 91 -23.27 6.31 26.58
N VAL A 92 -24.50 6.00 26.17
CA VAL A 92 -25.74 6.55 26.74
C VAL A 92 -26.60 5.46 27.37
N GLU A 93 -27.53 5.84 28.25
CA GLU A 93 -28.49 4.89 28.86
C GLU A 93 -29.30 4.13 27.78
N GLU A 94 -29.67 2.87 28.07
CA GLU A 94 -30.54 2.05 27.20
C GLU A 94 -31.83 2.82 26.85
N GLY A 95 -32.12 2.95 25.55
CA GLY A 95 -33.25 3.71 25.01
C GLY A 95 -33.09 5.24 24.97
N ALA A 96 -31.92 5.80 25.24
CA ALA A 96 -31.65 7.24 25.11
C ALA A 96 -31.38 7.68 23.66
N GLY A 97 -31.00 6.76 22.77
CA GLY A 97 -30.63 7.00 21.36
C GLY A 97 -31.79 7.40 20.44
N GLN A 98 -33.05 7.33 20.91
CA GLN A 98 -34.17 8.03 20.24
C GLN A 98 -34.19 9.53 20.57
N GLN A 99 -33.17 10.27 20.09
CA GLN A 99 -33.23 11.74 20.00
C GLN A 99 -33.02 12.24 18.57
N ASP A 100 -33.70 13.35 18.29
CA ASP A 100 -34.12 13.81 16.97
C ASP A 100 -33.02 14.61 16.25
N GLY A 101 -32.50 14.07 15.14
CA GLY A 101 -32.40 14.84 13.90
C GLY A 101 -31.42 16.02 13.75
N GLU A 102 -30.48 16.27 14.66
CA GLU A 102 -29.53 17.42 14.52
C GLU A 102 -28.06 16.97 14.35
N GLN A 103 -27.60 16.93 13.09
CA GLN A 103 -26.19 16.78 12.75
C GLN A 103 -25.40 18.02 13.21
N GLN A 104 -24.50 17.87 14.18
CA GLN A 104 -23.45 18.84 14.44
C GLN A 104 -22.14 18.35 13.80
N ASP A 105 -21.77 19.03 12.72
CA ASP A 105 -20.56 18.81 11.94
C ASP A 105 -19.36 19.48 12.63
N GLU A 106 -18.89 18.90 13.74
CA GLU A 106 -17.65 19.33 14.41
C GLU A 106 -16.44 18.60 13.82
N THR A 107 -15.90 19.19 12.76
CA THR A 107 -14.62 18.82 12.15
C THR A 107 -13.45 19.10 13.09
N THR A 108 -13.19 18.16 14.01
CA THR A 108 -12.05 18.25 14.94
C THR A 108 -10.75 18.03 14.17
N THR A 109 -10.08 19.12 13.82
CA THR A 109 -8.74 19.09 13.20
C THR A 109 -7.70 18.81 14.28
N THR A 110 -7.09 17.62 14.25
CA THR A 110 -5.97 17.28 15.14
C THR A 110 -4.71 18.01 14.70
N GLU A 111 -4.23 18.94 15.51
CA GLU A 111 -2.94 19.61 15.28
C GLU A 111 -1.77 18.68 15.64
N GLN A 112 -0.90 18.39 14.67
CA GLN A 112 0.37 17.70 14.89
C GLN A 112 1.35 18.62 15.64
N PRO A 113 2.03 18.18 16.71
CA PRO A 113 2.99 19.03 17.41
C PRO A 113 4.28 19.23 16.61
N GLU A 114 4.54 20.46 16.16
CA GLU A 114 5.83 20.86 15.58
C GLU A 114 6.95 20.80 16.63
N THR A 115 8.00 20.02 16.35
CA THR A 115 9.23 20.02 17.16
C THR A 115 10.05 21.29 16.90
N THR A 116 10.13 22.14 17.93
CA THR A 116 10.88 23.41 17.86
C THR A 116 12.38 23.20 18.13
N GLU A 117 13.19 23.02 17.09
CA GLU A 117 14.65 23.16 17.19
C GLU A 117 15.05 24.65 17.04
N THR A 118 15.39 25.26 18.17
CA THR A 118 15.79 26.67 18.24
C THR A 118 17.26 26.81 17.86
N GLY A 119 17.57 27.57 16.81
CA GLY A 119 18.96 27.81 16.41
C GLY A 119 19.72 28.73 17.40
N GLU A 120 20.98 28.40 17.67
CA GLU A 120 21.95 29.37 18.19
C GLU A 120 22.98 29.73 17.11
N ASN A 121 23.30 31.02 17.04
CA ASN A 121 24.05 31.65 15.97
C ASN A 121 25.42 32.14 16.47
N GLU A 122 26.51 31.66 15.86
CA GLU A 122 27.79 32.38 15.83
C GLU A 122 28.36 32.50 14.41
N THR A 123 27.86 33.50 13.68
CA THR A 123 28.62 34.51 12.91
C THR A 123 30.13 34.26 12.70
N THR A 124 30.64 34.42 11.46
CA THR A 124 31.65 35.46 11.06
C THR A 124 32.51 35.07 9.83
N THR A 125 32.33 35.80 8.70
CA THR A 125 33.36 36.21 7.69
C THR A 125 34.04 35.16 6.77
N THR A 126 34.50 35.44 5.53
CA THR A 126 34.24 36.46 4.47
C THR A 126 35.15 36.11 3.27
N GLU A 127 34.61 36.07 2.03
CA GLU A 127 35.34 36.07 0.72
C GLU A 127 36.40 34.93 0.52
N GLU A 128 36.97 34.62 -0.65
CA GLU A 128 36.85 35.05 -2.06
C GLU A 128 36.39 33.80 -2.89
N GLY A 129 35.74 33.84 -4.05
CA GLY A 129 36.05 34.64 -5.21
C GLY A 129 37.15 33.99 -6.08
N ASN A 130 36.81 33.04 -6.98
CA ASN A 130 37.44 32.93 -8.31
C ASN A 130 36.67 32.01 -9.27
N GLU A 131 36.35 32.48 -10.47
CA GLU A 131 36.13 31.61 -11.64
C GLU A 131 37.49 31.33 -12.30
N THR A 132 37.71 30.15 -12.89
CA THR A 132 38.43 29.98 -14.18
C THR A 132 38.32 28.53 -14.69
N THR A 133 37.53 28.38 -15.75
CA THR A 133 37.78 27.62 -17.00
C THR A 133 38.92 26.59 -17.11
N ALA A 134 38.62 25.44 -17.73
CA ALA A 134 39.35 24.81 -18.87
C ALA A 134 39.51 23.28 -18.76
N ALA A 135 39.09 22.63 -19.85
CA ALA A 135 39.13 21.22 -20.16
C ALA A 135 40.54 20.57 -20.18
N GLY A 136 40.56 19.24 -20.01
CA GLY A 136 41.72 18.39 -20.28
C GLY A 136 41.33 16.92 -20.46
N GLN A 137 41.25 16.45 -21.71
CA GLN A 137 41.19 15.03 -22.04
C GLN A 137 42.64 14.46 -22.04
N ASN A 138 42.87 13.24 -21.52
CA ASN A 138 43.27 12.07 -22.32
C ASN A 138 43.83 10.88 -21.48
N GLU A 139 43.21 9.71 -21.64
CA GLU A 139 43.72 8.32 -21.68
C GLU A 139 44.72 7.72 -20.66
N THR A 140 44.28 6.57 -20.11
CA THR A 140 45.01 5.33 -19.79
C THR A 140 46.20 5.33 -18.81
N ASP A 141 46.03 4.59 -17.72
CA ASP A 141 47.04 3.66 -17.19
C ASP A 141 46.34 2.34 -16.78
N VAL A 142 47.02 1.20 -16.87
CA VAL A 142 46.44 -0.14 -16.66
C VAL A 142 47.25 -0.90 -15.61
N GLY A 143 46.58 -1.37 -14.56
CA GLY A 143 47.18 -2.26 -13.54
C GLY A 143 46.12 -3.11 -12.84
N GLU A 144 46.07 -4.40 -13.17
CA GLU A 144 45.32 -5.46 -12.48
C GLU A 144 45.88 -5.62 -11.04
N GLU A 145 45.13 -5.69 -9.93
CA GLU A 145 44.16 -6.70 -9.44
C GLU A 145 43.38 -6.10 -8.23
N THR A 146 42.28 -6.63 -7.64
CA THR A 146 41.59 -7.94 -7.77
C THR A 146 40.07 -7.77 -7.52
N THR A 147 39.27 -8.69 -8.06
CA THR A 147 37.93 -9.14 -7.57
C THR A 147 36.84 -8.11 -7.18
N ALA A 148 35.94 -7.84 -8.13
CA ALA A 148 34.48 -7.83 -7.90
C ALA A 148 33.75 -8.17 -9.22
N ALA A 149 32.56 -8.77 -9.12
CA ALA A 149 31.85 -9.42 -10.23
C ALA A 149 31.64 -8.54 -11.48
N ALA A 150 32.07 -9.03 -12.63
CA ALA A 150 31.65 -8.51 -13.93
C ALA A 150 30.24 -9.03 -14.26
N GLY A 151 29.23 -8.21 -13.97
CA GLY A 151 27.90 -8.40 -14.54
C GLY A 151 27.98 -8.19 -16.05
N ASN A 152 27.72 -9.24 -16.83
CA ASN A 152 27.73 -9.17 -18.28
C ASN A 152 26.58 -8.28 -18.75
N GLN A 153 26.90 -7.06 -19.20
CA GLN A 153 25.97 -6.18 -19.89
C GLN A 153 25.51 -6.86 -21.19
N THR A 154 24.37 -7.54 -21.13
CA THR A 154 23.60 -7.88 -22.33
C THR A 154 22.66 -6.72 -22.60
N GLU A 155 22.83 -6.05 -23.73
CA GLU A 155 21.90 -5.03 -24.21
C GLU A 155 20.55 -5.70 -24.52
N GLN A 156 19.61 -5.65 -23.58
CA GLN A 156 18.19 -5.91 -23.83
C GLN A 156 17.41 -4.59 -23.71
N ALA A 157 16.22 -4.53 -24.31
CA ALA A 157 15.54 -3.27 -24.59
C ALA A 157 15.19 -2.47 -23.33
N GLN A 158 14.95 -1.16 -23.46
CA GLN A 158 14.44 -0.36 -22.35
C GLN A 158 13.08 -0.91 -21.92
N ALA A 159 13.05 -1.61 -20.79
CA ALA A 159 11.83 -2.11 -20.17
C ALA A 159 10.89 -0.93 -19.89
N GLY A 160 9.77 -0.91 -20.60
CA GLY A 160 8.56 -0.37 -20.01
C GLY A 160 8.10 -1.36 -18.95
N ASN A 161 7.67 -0.81 -17.82
CA ASN A 161 6.94 -1.40 -16.70
C ASN A 161 7.19 -2.86 -16.28
N THR A 162 7.27 -3.09 -14.97
CA THR A 162 7.17 -4.42 -14.37
C THR A 162 5.82 -4.58 -13.69
N LEU A 163 5.14 -5.70 -13.88
CA LEU A 163 3.98 -6.14 -13.09
C LEU A 163 4.35 -7.44 -12.38
N GLU A 164 4.17 -7.47 -11.07
CA GLU A 164 4.29 -8.67 -10.24
C GLU A 164 2.94 -8.99 -9.60
N ILE A 165 2.60 -10.28 -9.51
CA ILE A 165 1.33 -10.80 -9.02
C ILE A 165 1.67 -11.80 -7.92
N GLN A 166 1.32 -11.53 -6.66
CA GLN A 166 1.69 -12.39 -5.51
C GLN A 166 0.46 -13.08 -4.91
N SER A 167 0.56 -14.35 -4.50
CA SER A 167 -0.50 -15.05 -3.75
C SER A 167 0.05 -15.87 -2.59
N GLU A 168 -0.63 -15.79 -1.44
CA GLU A 168 -0.26 -16.46 -0.20
C GLU A 168 -0.98 -17.83 -0.05
N GLY A 169 -0.99 -18.61 -1.13
CA GLY A 169 -1.47 -20.00 -1.13
C GLY A 169 -2.97 -20.19 -1.36
N THR A 170 -3.68 -19.17 -1.88
CA THR A 170 -5.01 -19.36 -2.48
C THR A 170 -4.86 -19.31 -4.01
N PRO A 171 -5.14 -20.41 -4.73
CA PRO A 171 -5.01 -20.44 -6.19
C PRO A 171 -5.92 -19.40 -6.87
N LEU A 172 -5.33 -18.55 -7.71
CA LEU A 172 -6.04 -17.56 -8.53
C LEU A 172 -5.61 -17.70 -9.99
N ASN A 173 -6.51 -18.21 -10.84
CA ASN A 173 -6.32 -18.18 -12.29
C ASN A 173 -6.69 -16.77 -12.78
N TYR A 174 -5.77 -16.08 -13.46
CA TYR A 174 -5.99 -14.73 -13.95
C TYR A 174 -5.79 -14.62 -15.48
N THR A 175 -6.31 -13.55 -16.06
CA THR A 175 -6.09 -13.19 -17.45
C THR A 175 -5.93 -11.67 -17.56
N LEU A 176 -4.82 -11.24 -18.16
CA LEU A 176 -4.45 -9.84 -18.38
C LEU A 176 -4.37 -9.57 -19.89
N SER A 177 -4.91 -8.45 -20.34
CA SER A 177 -4.78 -7.97 -21.73
C SER A 177 -3.95 -6.70 -21.79
N PHE A 178 -2.98 -6.65 -22.69
CA PHE A 178 -2.06 -5.54 -22.91
C PHE A 178 -2.26 -4.92 -24.29
N ALA A 179 -2.23 -3.58 -24.35
CA ALA A 179 -2.04 -2.83 -25.57
C ALA A 179 -0.56 -2.41 -25.67
N GLY A 180 0.26 -3.37 -26.09
CA GLY A 180 1.71 -3.27 -26.24
C GLY A 180 2.35 -4.66 -26.25
N ASP A 181 3.67 -4.72 -26.12
CA ASP A 181 4.41 -5.99 -25.99
C ASP A 181 4.60 -6.32 -24.50
N VAL A 182 4.45 -7.60 -24.15
CA VAL A 182 4.62 -8.14 -22.80
C VAL A 182 5.46 -9.42 -22.87
N GLU A 183 6.40 -9.57 -21.95
CA GLU A 183 7.27 -10.74 -21.81
C GLU A 183 7.23 -11.26 -20.37
N ALA A 184 7.26 -12.58 -20.20
CA ALA A 184 7.33 -13.24 -18.90
C ALA A 184 8.76 -13.15 -18.33
N VAL A 185 8.89 -12.84 -17.04
CA VAL A 185 10.20 -12.78 -16.37
C VAL A 185 10.68 -14.20 -16.09
N SER A 186 11.81 -14.58 -16.70
CA SER A 186 12.39 -15.91 -16.53
C SER A 186 12.64 -16.26 -15.07
N ASP A 187 12.33 -17.51 -14.68
CA ASP A 187 12.40 -18.03 -13.31
C ASP A 187 11.41 -17.37 -12.31
N GLN A 188 10.49 -16.52 -12.80
CA GLN A 188 9.42 -15.85 -12.02
C GLN A 188 8.04 -15.98 -12.71
N THR A 189 7.87 -17.03 -13.53
CA THR A 189 6.60 -17.47 -14.13
C THR A 189 6.68 -18.97 -14.35
N GLU A 190 5.61 -19.70 -14.11
CA GLU A 190 5.53 -21.15 -14.22
C GLU A 190 5.44 -21.64 -15.68
N GLY A 191 5.58 -22.95 -15.89
CA GLY A 191 5.37 -23.58 -17.20
C GLY A 191 3.89 -23.69 -17.64
N THR A 192 2.97 -23.26 -16.77
CA THR A 192 1.52 -23.14 -16.98
C THR A 192 1.11 -21.78 -17.56
N ASP A 193 1.95 -20.76 -17.40
CA ASP A 193 1.66 -19.40 -17.89
C ASP A 193 1.82 -19.31 -19.41
N GLU A 194 0.85 -18.68 -20.07
CA GLU A 194 0.87 -18.49 -21.52
C GLU A 194 0.77 -16.99 -21.85
N VAL A 195 1.81 -16.50 -22.54
CA VAL A 195 1.84 -15.17 -23.17
C VAL A 195 1.57 -15.33 -24.67
N GLN A 196 0.43 -14.84 -25.15
CA GLN A 196 -0.01 -14.96 -26.54
C GLN A 196 -0.73 -13.69 -27.02
N ASP A 197 -0.25 -13.11 -28.13
CA ASP A 197 -0.85 -11.94 -28.79
C ASP A 197 -1.21 -10.76 -27.85
N GLY A 198 -0.34 -10.47 -26.88
CA GLY A 198 -0.56 -9.41 -25.88
C GLY A 198 -1.55 -9.78 -24.77
N THR A 199 -1.94 -11.06 -24.66
CA THR A 199 -2.71 -11.61 -23.55
C THR A 199 -1.82 -12.51 -22.71
N VAL A 200 -1.91 -12.38 -21.39
CA VAL A 200 -1.27 -13.28 -20.42
C VAL A 200 -2.38 -14.06 -19.71
N THR A 201 -2.23 -15.37 -19.62
CA THR A 201 -3.05 -16.24 -18.76
C THR A 201 -2.11 -16.99 -17.83
N GLY A 202 -2.39 -16.98 -16.51
CA GLY A 202 -1.51 -17.61 -15.53
C GLY A 202 -2.23 -17.98 -14.22
N GLN A 203 -1.47 -18.56 -13.29
CA GLN A 203 -1.98 -18.99 -11.98
C GLN A 203 -0.95 -18.73 -10.87
N VAL A 204 -1.35 -17.98 -9.84
CA VAL A 204 -0.60 -17.86 -8.58
C VAL A 204 -1.27 -18.64 -7.45
N GLY A 205 -0.51 -19.16 -6.49
CA GLY A 205 -1.03 -19.65 -5.21
C GLY A 205 -1.30 -21.16 -5.05
N ASP A 206 -0.83 -22.05 -5.95
CA ASP A 206 -0.85 -23.53 -5.75
C ASP A 206 0.55 -24.12 -5.47
N GLY A 207 1.43 -23.32 -4.83
CA GLY A 207 2.85 -23.63 -4.62
C GLY A 207 3.75 -22.46 -5.02
N ASP A 208 3.23 -21.58 -5.87
CA ASP A 208 3.91 -20.41 -6.42
C ASP A 208 3.47 -19.14 -5.69
N GLU A 209 4.45 -18.42 -5.16
CA GLU A 209 4.27 -17.23 -4.34
C GLU A 209 4.10 -15.96 -5.20
N SER A 210 4.62 -15.96 -6.44
CA SER A 210 4.61 -14.79 -7.33
C SER A 210 4.83 -15.10 -8.83
N ASP A 211 4.09 -14.43 -9.71
CA ASP A 211 4.37 -14.31 -11.15
C ASP A 211 4.84 -12.89 -11.51
N ALA A 212 5.75 -12.73 -12.48
CA ALA A 212 6.26 -11.42 -12.91
C ALA A 212 6.37 -11.24 -14.44
N TYR A 213 6.06 -10.04 -14.90
CA TYR A 213 5.99 -9.66 -16.33
C TYR A 213 6.64 -8.29 -16.58
N GLU A 214 7.36 -8.15 -17.69
CA GLU A 214 7.86 -6.87 -18.21
C GLU A 214 7.01 -6.44 -19.42
N PHE A 215 6.56 -5.19 -19.51
CA PHE A 215 5.65 -4.75 -20.58
C PHE A 215 5.74 -3.27 -20.99
N VAL A 216 5.86 -3.03 -22.29
CA VAL A 216 5.66 -1.71 -22.90
C VAL A 216 4.19 -1.49 -23.23
N GLY A 217 3.74 -0.23 -23.23
CA GLY A 217 2.33 0.09 -23.42
C GLY A 217 1.52 -0.02 -22.13
N ARG A 218 0.23 -0.37 -22.24
CA ARG A 218 -0.72 -0.34 -21.11
C ARG A 218 -1.45 -1.65 -20.92
N ILE A 219 -1.93 -1.90 -19.70
CA ILE A 219 -2.98 -2.88 -19.42
C ILE A 219 -4.31 -2.29 -19.93
N THR A 220 -5.14 -3.14 -20.52
CA THR A 220 -6.48 -2.77 -21.04
C THR A 220 -7.61 -3.51 -20.35
N ASP A 221 -7.36 -4.72 -19.86
CA ASP A 221 -8.35 -5.55 -19.20
C ASP A 221 -7.66 -6.51 -18.22
N ILE A 222 -8.36 -6.87 -17.15
CA ILE A 222 -7.95 -7.84 -16.14
C ILE A 222 -9.19 -8.61 -15.66
N SER A 223 -9.05 -9.93 -15.54
CA SER A 223 -10.09 -10.80 -14.99
C SER A 223 -9.46 -12.00 -14.29
N ALA A 224 -10.25 -12.70 -13.48
CA ALA A 224 -9.84 -13.95 -12.83
C ALA A 224 -11.02 -14.90 -12.61
N GLU A 225 -10.73 -16.19 -12.44
CA GLU A 225 -11.70 -17.20 -11.99
C GLU A 225 -11.88 -17.17 -10.47
N GLY A 226 -12.21 -16.01 -9.91
CA GLY A 226 -12.34 -15.82 -8.47
C GLY A 226 -12.44 -14.36 -8.07
N ASP A 227 -12.13 -14.08 -6.81
CA ASP A 227 -11.91 -12.71 -6.33
C ASP A 227 -10.47 -12.30 -6.66
N LEU A 228 -10.31 -11.19 -7.38
CA LEU A 228 -8.99 -10.61 -7.68
C LEU A 228 -8.26 -10.14 -6.41
N GLY A 229 -8.99 -9.88 -5.31
CA GLY A 229 -8.41 -9.56 -4.00
C GLY A 229 -7.67 -10.73 -3.32
N ASN A 230 -7.72 -11.94 -3.89
CA ASN A 230 -6.91 -13.08 -3.44
C ASN A 230 -5.44 -12.99 -3.85
N ALA A 231 -5.06 -12.02 -4.69
CA ALA A 231 -3.68 -11.76 -5.09
C ALA A 231 -3.32 -10.27 -4.95
N THR A 232 -2.03 -10.01 -4.84
CA THR A 232 -1.45 -8.66 -4.76
C THR A 232 -0.90 -8.28 -6.12
N PHE A 233 -1.23 -7.10 -6.63
CA PHE A 233 -0.70 -6.62 -7.90
C PHE A 233 0.26 -5.45 -7.63
N VAL A 234 1.53 -5.64 -8.01
CA VAL A 234 2.60 -4.66 -7.78
C VAL A 234 3.09 -4.16 -9.14
N LEU A 235 2.76 -2.91 -9.47
CA LEU A 235 3.15 -2.24 -10.69
C LEU A 235 4.35 -1.33 -10.41
N ASN A 236 5.49 -1.58 -11.06
CA ASN A 236 6.72 -0.80 -10.91
C ASN A 236 7.26 -0.72 -9.46
N GLY A 237 6.94 -1.71 -8.62
CA GLY A 237 7.28 -1.74 -7.20
C GLY A 237 6.27 -1.05 -6.27
N GLU A 238 5.13 -0.56 -6.79
CA GLU A 238 4.04 0.03 -6.01
C GLU A 238 2.79 -0.87 -6.09
N GLU A 239 2.13 -1.13 -4.97
CA GLU A 239 0.90 -1.94 -4.91
C GLU A 239 -0.28 -1.16 -5.50
N VAL A 240 -1.03 -1.78 -6.41
CA VAL A 240 -2.14 -1.16 -7.15
C VAL A 240 -3.36 -2.07 -7.09
N GLU A 241 -4.55 -1.51 -6.82
CA GLU A 241 -5.79 -2.30 -6.87
C GLU A 241 -5.98 -2.85 -8.30
N PRO A 242 -6.34 -4.14 -8.48
CA PRO A 242 -6.41 -4.75 -9.80
C PRO A 242 -7.35 -4.01 -10.76
N GLY A 243 -8.45 -3.45 -10.25
CA GLY A 243 -9.39 -2.63 -11.04
C GLY A 243 -8.80 -1.33 -11.59
N ASP A 244 -7.75 -0.79 -10.95
CA ASP A 244 -7.10 0.47 -11.32
C ASP A 244 -5.93 0.28 -12.31
N LEU A 245 -5.42 -0.95 -12.49
CA LEU A 245 -4.31 -1.25 -13.41
C LEU A 245 -4.48 -0.68 -14.84
N PRO A 246 -5.68 -0.70 -15.47
CA PRO A 246 -5.86 -0.08 -16.77
C PRO A 246 -5.66 1.44 -16.75
N ASP A 247 -6.04 2.13 -15.66
CA ASP A 247 -5.92 3.59 -15.55
C ASP A 247 -4.54 4.02 -15.05
N ALA A 248 -3.95 3.29 -14.10
CA ALA A 248 -2.57 3.47 -13.66
C ALA A 248 -1.57 3.37 -14.84
N THR A 249 -1.83 2.47 -15.80
CA THR A 249 -1.00 2.30 -17.00
C THR A 249 -1.45 3.15 -18.21
N ALA A 250 -2.54 3.92 -18.13
CA ALA A 250 -3.13 4.59 -19.30
C ALA A 250 -2.16 5.53 -20.05
N ASN A 251 -1.28 6.21 -19.32
CA ASN A 251 -0.28 7.13 -19.88
C ASN A 251 0.86 6.42 -20.62
N ASN A 252 1.06 5.12 -20.40
CA ASN A 252 2.14 4.35 -21.00
C ASN A 252 1.88 4.00 -22.48
N SER A 253 0.67 4.28 -22.99
CA SER A 253 0.24 4.12 -24.40
C SER A 253 1.15 4.77 -25.46
N SER A 254 2.12 5.60 -25.07
CA SER A 254 3.05 6.28 -25.98
C SER A 254 4.47 5.66 -26.00
N MET A 255 4.75 4.65 -25.19
CA MET A 255 6.01 3.90 -25.20
C MET A 255 5.98 2.89 -26.36
N VAL A 256 6.33 3.34 -27.57
CA VAL A 256 6.46 2.43 -28.73
C VAL A 256 7.74 1.61 -28.55
N ALA A 257 7.64 0.28 -28.62
CA ALA A 257 8.79 -0.61 -28.62
C ALA A 257 9.84 -0.15 -29.66
N PRO A 258 11.15 -0.23 -29.36
CA PRO A 258 12.18 0.17 -30.31
C PRO A 258 12.02 -0.63 -31.60
N ALA A 259 11.73 0.06 -32.70
CA ALA A 259 11.37 -0.57 -33.96
C ALA A 259 12.46 -1.56 -34.41
N VAL A 260 12.13 -2.85 -34.37
CA VAL A 260 13.04 -3.94 -34.74
C VAL A 260 13.57 -3.67 -36.16
N PRO A 261 14.87 -3.43 -36.36
CA PRO A 261 15.40 -3.16 -37.68
C PRO A 261 15.29 -4.44 -38.51
N THR A 262 14.38 -4.44 -39.48
CA THR A 262 14.19 -5.57 -40.39
C THR A 262 15.47 -5.78 -41.19
N VAL A 263 16.22 -6.82 -40.86
CA VAL A 263 17.41 -7.23 -41.61
C VAL A 263 16.94 -7.78 -42.97
N PRO A 264 17.32 -7.16 -44.10
CA PRO A 264 16.96 -7.69 -45.41
C PRO A 264 17.74 -8.98 -45.70
N ALA A 265 17.06 -9.93 -46.36
CA ALA A 265 17.58 -11.24 -46.75
C ALA A 265 18.55 -11.20 -47.96
#